data_AF-A0A4R5DMK9-F1
#
_entry.id   AF-A0A4R5DMK9-F1
#
_cell.length_a   1.000
_cell.length_b   1.000
_cell.length_c   1.000
_cell.angle_alpha   90.00
_cell.angle_beta   90.00
_cell.angle_gamma   90.00
#
_symmetry.space_group_name_H-M   'P 1'
#
loop_
_entity.id
_entity.type
_entity.pdbx_description
1 polymer ?
#
loop_
_entity_poly.entity_id
_entity_poly.type
_entity_poly.pdbx_seq_one_letter_code
_entity_poly.pdbx_strand_id
1 'polypeptide(L)'
;MFSKNFNSKVTTTFNRNASYIIAPDSIVSKKLLNFAQAEFDLAELFARKFRKSMYENKKAFSDPSFYQKLYDNMQSEYAVKSSELGQSTNMGMAEVRLQEQHVMILSEIDDLRDFCKDCKPKRKKKDI
;
A
#
# COMPACT_ATOMS: atom_id res chain seq x y z
N MET A 1 26.29 -0.46 -3.12
CA MET A 1 26.16 -1.63 -2.22
C MET A 1 24.84 -2.35 -2.56
N PHE A 2 24.90 -3.51 -3.23
CA PHE A 2 23.69 -4.25 -3.65
C PHE A 2 23.01 -4.87 -2.43
N SER A 3 22.01 -4.20 -1.86
CA SER A 3 21.25 -4.78 -0.75
C SER A 3 20.49 -6.00 -1.27
N LYS A 4 20.73 -7.16 -0.66
CA LYS A 4 20.00 -8.41 -0.98
C LYS A 4 18.50 -8.32 -0.69
N ASN A 5 18.07 -7.29 0.05
CA ASN A 5 16.67 -6.97 0.28
C ASN A 5 16.25 -5.78 -0.60
N PHE A 6 15.36 -6.02 -1.56
CA PHE A 6 14.76 -4.97 -2.38
C PHE A 6 13.55 -4.34 -1.69
N ASN A 7 12.92 -5.04 -0.74
CA ASN A 7 11.75 -4.54 -0.03
C ASN A 7 12.03 -3.24 0.72
N SER A 8 13.24 -3.11 1.30
CA SER A 8 13.68 -1.93 2.03
C SER A 8 13.84 -0.67 1.16
N LYS A 9 13.72 -0.78 -0.18
CA LYS A 9 13.80 0.36 -1.10
C LYS A 9 12.45 1.07 -1.31
N VAL A 10 11.37 0.48 -0.83
CA VAL A 10 10.01 1.01 -0.98
C VAL A 10 9.43 1.18 0.41
N THR A 11 9.11 2.41 0.80
CA THR A 11 8.62 2.73 2.15
C THR A 11 7.32 3.51 2.06
N THR A 12 6.32 3.06 2.80
CA THR A 12 5.11 3.84 3.07
C THR A 12 5.35 4.70 4.30
N THR A 13 5.06 6.00 4.19
CA THR A 13 5.37 6.99 5.24
C THR A 13 4.16 7.85 5.55
N PHE A 14 3.90 8.09 6.84
CA PHE A 14 2.93 9.07 7.30
C PHE A 14 3.66 10.37 7.68
N ASN A 15 3.29 11.48 7.04
CA ASN A 15 3.88 12.78 7.33
C ASN A 15 3.03 13.57 8.33
N ARG A 16 3.31 13.37 9.63
CA ARG A 16 2.60 14.04 10.72
C ARG A 16 2.54 15.57 10.57
N ASN A 17 3.62 16.20 10.10
CA ASN A 17 3.69 17.67 10.00
C ASN A 17 2.80 18.23 8.88
N ALA A 18 2.42 17.40 7.92
CA ALA A 18 1.53 17.75 6.82
C ALA A 18 0.10 17.20 7.01
N SER A 19 -0.21 16.64 8.18
CA SER A 19 -1.49 15.98 8.44
C SER A 19 -2.22 16.63 9.61
N TYR A 20 -3.50 16.93 9.41
CA TYR A 20 -4.39 17.46 10.43
C TYR A 20 -5.82 16.97 10.17
N ILE A 21 -6.62 16.84 11.23
CA ILE A 21 -8.05 16.52 11.15
C ILE A 21 -8.83 17.75 11.60
N ILE A 22 -9.82 18.16 10.80
CA ILE A 22 -10.80 19.17 11.19
C ILE A 22 -12.14 18.45 11.31
N ALA A 23 -12.70 18.42 12.52
CA ALA A 23 -13.96 17.74 12.80
C ALA A 23 -14.81 18.56 13.78
N PRO A 24 -16.15 18.56 13.64
CA PRO A 24 -17.05 19.26 14.55
C PRO A 24 -17.15 18.61 15.93
N ASP A 25 -16.88 17.31 16.03
CA ASP A 25 -16.95 16.54 17.27
C ASP A 25 -15.99 15.33 17.25
N SER A 26 -15.90 14.63 18.39
CA SER A 26 -15.05 13.45 18.55
C SER A 26 -15.51 12.25 17.72
N ILE A 27 -16.80 12.17 17.37
CA ILE A 27 -17.35 11.05 16.59
C ILE A 27 -16.86 11.17 15.15
N VAL A 28 -17.03 12.34 14.53
CA VAL A 28 -16.53 12.65 13.19
C VAL A 28 -15.01 12.57 13.16
N SER A 29 -14.32 13.08 14.20
CA SER A 29 -12.86 12.95 14.30
C SER A 29 -12.39 11.49 14.25
N LYS A 30 -13.11 10.59 14.94
CA LYS A 30 -12.77 9.15 14.94
C LYS A 30 -13.01 8.53 13.57
N LYS A 31 -14.09 8.87 12.89
CA LYS A 31 -14.38 8.40 11.52
C LYS A 31 -13.31 8.81 10.53
N LEU A 32 -12.89 10.08 10.57
CA LEU A 32 -11.81 10.59 9.73
C LEU A 32 -10.46 9.92 10.04
N LEU A 33 -10.19 9.64 11.31
CA LEU A 33 -8.99 8.89 11.70
C LEU A 33 -9.01 7.45 11.14
N ASN A 34 -10.14 6.75 11.25
CA ASN A 34 -10.29 5.40 10.70
C ASN A 34 -10.11 5.39 9.18
N PHE A 35 -10.65 6.39 8.49
CA PHE A 35 -10.47 6.55 7.04
C PHE A 35 -9.00 6.76 6.68
N ALA A 36 -8.30 7.67 7.37
CA ALA A 36 -6.88 7.91 7.16
C ALA A 36 -6.02 6.66 7.43
N GLN A 37 -6.39 5.82 8.40
CA GLN A 37 -5.74 4.53 8.64
C GLN A 37 -5.94 3.57 7.46
N ALA A 38 -7.17 3.45 6.94
CA ALA A 38 -7.45 2.62 5.78
C ALA A 38 -6.71 3.10 4.52
N GLU A 39 -6.59 4.42 4.30
CA GLU A 39 -5.78 4.99 3.21
C GLU A 39 -4.29 4.67 3.37
N PHE A 40 -3.76 4.76 4.59
CA PHE A 40 -2.37 4.41 4.86
C PHE A 40 -2.10 2.92 4.60
N ASP A 41 -3.01 2.05 5.03
CA ASP A 41 -2.89 0.61 4.78
C ASP A 41 -3.04 0.29 3.28
N LEU A 42 -3.92 0.99 2.56
CA LEU A 42 -4.00 0.88 1.10
C LEU A 42 -2.65 1.25 0.43
N ALA A 43 -1.99 2.30 0.91
CA ALA A 43 -0.67 2.67 0.41
C ALA A 43 0.39 1.59 0.73
N GLU A 44 0.37 0.97 1.91
CA GLU A 44 1.25 -0.18 2.23
C GLU A 44 0.92 -1.42 1.38
N LEU A 45 -0.35 -1.69 1.07
CA LEU A 45 -0.73 -2.75 0.14
C LEU A 45 -0.08 -2.54 -1.23
N PHE A 46 -0.19 -1.35 -1.79
CA PHE A 46 0.43 -1.02 -3.08
C PHE A 46 1.97 -1.02 -3.01
N ALA A 47 2.55 -0.61 -1.88
CA ALA A 47 3.98 -0.77 -1.64
C ALA A 47 4.40 -2.25 -1.66
N ARG A 48 3.63 -3.16 -1.04
CA ARG A 48 3.90 -4.61 -1.10
C ARG A 48 3.75 -5.18 -2.51
N LYS A 49 2.73 -4.76 -3.25
CA LYS A 49 2.56 -5.12 -4.68
C LYS A 49 3.79 -4.70 -5.48
N PHE A 50 4.26 -3.47 -5.30
CA PHE A 50 5.47 -2.98 -5.97
C PHE A 50 6.73 -3.76 -5.57
N ARG A 51 6.95 -4.00 -4.27
CA ARG A 51 8.08 -4.83 -3.78
C ARG A 51 8.06 -6.23 -4.38
N LYS A 52 6.89 -6.87 -4.50
CA LYS A 52 6.72 -8.16 -5.17
C LYS A 52 7.12 -8.07 -6.64
N SER A 53 6.60 -7.09 -7.38
CA SER A 53 6.95 -6.88 -8.79
C SER A 53 8.44 -6.64 -8.99
N MET A 54 9.10 -5.88 -8.11
CA MET A 54 10.56 -5.69 -8.13
C MET A 54 11.32 -7.00 -7.87
N TYR A 55 10.84 -7.83 -6.94
CA TYR A 55 11.46 -9.13 -6.64
C TYR A 55 11.35 -10.11 -7.82
N GLU A 56 10.20 -10.15 -8.49
CA GLU A 56 9.94 -11.01 -9.65
C GLU A 56 10.74 -10.56 -10.88
N ASN A 57 10.90 -9.24 -11.07
CA ASN A 57 11.61 -8.64 -12.20
C ASN A 57 13.06 -8.24 -11.88
N LYS A 58 13.66 -8.80 -10.84
CA LYS A 58 15.01 -8.42 -10.37
C LYS A 58 16.15 -8.57 -11.39
N LYS A 59 15.93 -9.24 -12.53
CA LYS A 59 16.92 -9.32 -13.62
C LYS A 59 16.84 -8.12 -14.56
N ALA A 60 15.74 -7.37 -14.55
CA ALA A 60 15.53 -6.15 -15.34
C ALA A 60 16.12 -4.88 -14.68
N PHE A 61 16.87 -5.01 -13.57
CA PHE A 61 17.51 -3.88 -12.85
C PHE A 61 18.53 -3.08 -13.68
N SER A 62 18.92 -3.58 -14.85
CA SER A 62 19.78 -2.86 -15.79
C SER A 62 19.04 -1.81 -16.61
N ASP A 63 17.70 -1.80 -16.62
CA ASP A 63 16.89 -0.84 -17.38
C ASP A 63 16.03 0.05 -16.46
N PRO A 64 16.47 1.30 -16.20
CA PRO A 64 15.69 2.26 -15.41
C PRO A 64 14.30 2.56 -15.98
N SER A 65 14.12 2.50 -17.31
CA SER A 65 12.83 2.80 -17.96
C SER A 65 11.76 1.76 -17.63
N PHE A 66 12.17 0.53 -17.33
CA PHE A 66 11.27 -0.56 -16.93
C PHE A 66 10.61 -0.27 -15.57
N TYR A 67 11.39 0.16 -14.58
CA TYR A 67 10.85 0.43 -13.23
C TYR A 67 9.98 1.67 -13.19
N GLN A 68 10.29 2.69 -14.00
CA GLN A 68 9.45 3.88 -14.10
C GLN A 68 8.04 3.50 -14.59
N LYS A 69 7.94 2.72 -15.68
CA LYS A 69 6.64 2.24 -16.19
C LYS A 69 5.90 1.38 -15.17
N LEU A 70 6.61 0.48 -14.48
CA LEU A 70 6.02 -0.35 -13.43
C LEU A 70 5.46 0.52 -12.29
N TYR A 71 6.21 1.53 -11.86
CA TYR A 71 5.80 2.46 -10.82
C TYR A 71 4.60 3.32 -11.27
N ASP A 72 4.63 3.85 -12.49
CA ASP A 72 3.55 4.68 -13.03
C ASP A 72 2.23 3.90 -13.11
N ASN A 73 2.29 2.64 -13.56
CA ASN A 73 1.12 1.74 -13.57
C ASN A 73 0.60 1.49 -12.15
N MET A 74 1.50 1.19 -11.21
CA MET A 74 1.15 0.96 -9.80
C MET A 74 0.50 2.20 -9.18
N GLN A 75 0.98 3.40 -9.52
CA GLN A 75 0.43 4.66 -9.03
C GLN A 75 -0.92 4.99 -9.66
N SER A 76 -1.12 4.68 -10.94
CA SER A 76 -2.42 4.81 -11.59
C SER A 76 -3.47 3.91 -10.92
N GLU A 77 -3.13 2.64 -10.69
CA GLU A 77 -4.01 1.70 -9.99
C GLU A 77 -4.28 2.13 -8.53
N TYR A 78 -3.26 2.61 -7.82
CA TYR A 78 -3.42 3.15 -6.46
C TYR A 78 -4.37 4.34 -6.45
N ALA A 79 -4.22 5.29 -7.38
CA ALA A 79 -5.08 6.47 -7.47
C ALA A 79 -6.55 6.09 -7.71
N VAL A 80 -6.79 5.11 -8.59
CA VAL A 80 -8.14 4.56 -8.81
C VAL A 80 -8.69 3.94 -7.53
N LYS A 81 -7.93 3.08 -6.85
CA LYS A 81 -8.37 2.43 -5.60
C LYS A 81 -8.59 3.40 -4.45
N SER A 82 -7.74 4.41 -4.30
CA SER A 82 -7.91 5.46 -3.30
C SER A 82 -9.18 6.27 -3.57
N SER A 83 -9.44 6.62 -4.83
CA SER A 83 -10.68 7.31 -5.23
C SER A 83 -11.93 6.46 -4.96
N GLU A 84 -11.89 5.16 -5.32
CA GLU A 84 -12.99 4.21 -5.05
C GLU A 84 -13.26 4.07 -3.54
N LEU A 85 -12.21 3.96 -2.71
CA LEU A 85 -12.32 3.90 -1.26
C LEU A 85 -12.98 5.17 -0.72
N GLY A 86 -12.53 6.35 -1.14
CA GLY A 86 -13.11 7.64 -0.76
C GLY A 86 -14.58 7.77 -1.15
N GLN A 87 -14.92 7.46 -2.39
CA GLN A 87 -16.30 7.58 -2.89
C GLN A 87 -17.26 6.59 -2.20
N SER A 88 -16.89 5.32 -2.16
CA SER A 88 -17.79 4.28 -1.65
C SER A 88 -17.98 4.31 -0.13
N THR A 89 -17.03 4.89 0.60
CA THR A 89 -17.12 5.07 2.06
C THR A 89 -17.63 6.45 2.47
N ASN A 90 -17.96 7.32 1.50
CA ASN A 90 -18.26 8.73 1.74
C ASN A 90 -17.17 9.39 2.62
N MET A 91 -15.91 9.26 2.21
CA MET A 91 -14.72 9.74 2.92
C MET A 91 -14.69 9.31 4.39
N GLY A 92 -15.02 8.04 4.65
CA GLY A 92 -15.06 7.45 5.99
C GLY A 92 -16.35 7.63 6.78
N MET A 93 -17.35 8.35 6.24
CA MET A 93 -18.62 8.55 6.95
C MET A 93 -19.50 7.30 6.95
N ALA A 94 -19.40 6.44 5.93
CA ALA A 94 -20.07 5.16 5.84
C ALA A 94 -19.23 4.07 6.53
N GLU A 95 -19.30 4.03 7.87
CA GLU A 95 -18.41 3.24 8.73
C GLU A 95 -18.44 1.73 8.46
N VAL A 96 -19.62 1.15 8.24
CA VAL A 96 -19.77 -0.28 7.88
C VAL A 96 -19.04 -0.57 6.57
N ARG A 97 -19.20 0.30 5.57
CA ARG A 97 -18.57 0.14 4.27
C ARG A 97 -17.05 0.30 4.33
N LEU A 98 -16.58 1.26 5.13
CA LEU A 98 -15.16 1.45 5.40
C LEU A 98 -14.57 0.20 6.03
N GLN A 99 -15.24 -0.36 7.04
CA GLN A 99 -14.78 -1.57 7.72
C GLN A 99 -14.68 -2.76 6.77
N GLU A 100 -15.70 -2.98 5.93
CA GLU A 100 -15.68 -4.05 4.91
C GLU A 100 -14.47 -3.92 3.98
N GLN A 101 -14.23 -2.71 3.45
CA GLN A 101 -13.11 -2.50 2.52
C GLN A 101 -11.75 -2.57 3.21
N HIS A 102 -11.64 -2.06 4.43
CA HIS A 102 -10.39 -2.11 5.20
C HIS A 102 -10.01 -3.55 5.55
N VAL A 103 -10.98 -4.40 5.88
CA VAL A 103 -10.74 -5.85 6.07
C VAL A 103 -10.19 -6.49 4.80
N MET A 104 -10.73 -6.15 3.62
CA MET A 104 -10.21 -6.66 2.34
C MET A 104 -8.78 -6.19 2.08
N ILE A 105 -8.47 -4.92 2.34
CA ILE A 105 -7.10 -4.37 2.23
C ILE A 105 -6.15 -5.13 3.15
N LEU A 106 -6.52 -5.34 4.42
CA LEU A 106 -5.70 -6.07 5.39
C LEU A 106 -5.49 -7.54 5.01
N SER A 107 -6.50 -8.18 4.41
CA SER A 107 -6.39 -9.54 3.87
C SER A 107 -5.35 -9.60 2.75
N GLU A 108 -5.42 -8.69 1.77
CA GLU A 108 -4.44 -8.64 0.68
C GLU A 108 -3.02 -8.30 1.19
N ILE A 109 -2.91 -7.49 2.25
CA ILE A 109 -1.64 -7.22 2.92
C ILE A 109 -1.05 -8.50 3.50
N ASP A 110 -1.86 -9.34 4.16
CA ASP A 110 -1.40 -10.61 4.73
C ASP A 110 -0.98 -11.62 3.65
N ASP A 111 -1.71 -11.68 2.53
CA ASP A 111 -1.32 -12.49 1.37
C ASP A 111 0.07 -12.09 0.82
N LEU A 112 0.46 -10.83 1.03
CA LEU A 112 1.75 -10.27 0.66
C LEU A 112 2.72 -10.11 1.84
N ARG A 113 2.53 -10.83 2.96
CA ARG A 113 3.35 -10.70 4.17
C ARG A 113 4.86 -10.85 3.94
N ASP A 114 5.27 -11.72 3.01
CA ASP A 114 6.68 -11.93 2.67
C ASP A 114 7.33 -10.68 2.02
N PHE A 115 6.52 -9.75 1.55
CA PHE A 115 6.91 -8.48 0.94
C PHE A 115 6.77 -7.28 1.88
N CYS A 116 6.67 -7.51 3.19
CA CYS A 116 6.83 -6.43 4.16
C CYS A 116 8.23 -5.79 4.02
N LYS A 117 8.37 -4.51 4.41
CA LYS A 117 9.60 -3.71 4.25
C LYS A 117 10.86 -4.44 4.72
N ASP A 118 10.80 -5.05 5.90
CA ASP A 118 11.94 -5.70 6.54
C ASP A 118 12.01 -7.21 6.26
N CYS A 119 10.96 -7.77 5.64
CA CYS A 119 10.87 -9.17 5.29
C CYS A 119 11.87 -9.54 4.19
N LYS A 120 12.27 -10.81 4.17
CA LYS A 120 13.12 -11.40 3.14
C LYS A 120 12.35 -12.53 2.47
N PRO A 121 11.84 -12.34 1.23
CA PRO A 121 11.09 -13.37 0.54
C PRO A 121 11.95 -14.64 0.39
N LYS A 122 11.39 -15.81 0.73
CA LYS A 122 12.08 -17.08 0.52
C LYS A 122 12.31 -17.27 -0.99
N ARG A 123 13.46 -17.86 -1.37
CA ARG A 123 13.71 -18.22 -2.77
C ARG A 123 12.61 -19.19 -3.21
N LYS A 124 11.94 -18.92 -4.36
CA LYS A 124 11.07 -19.92 -4.99
C LYS A 124 11.93 -21.19 -5.18
N LYS A 125 11.53 -22.30 -4.56
CA LYS A 125 12.10 -23.60 -4.91
C LYS A 125 11.83 -23.77 -6.41
N LYS A 126 12.86 -24.09 -7.19
CA LYS A 126 12.61 -24.62 -8.53
C LYS A 126 11.86 -25.92 -8.30
N ASP A 127 10.64 -26.02 -8.79
CA ASP A 127 10.00 -27.32 -8.95
C ASP A 127 10.95 -28.14 -9.85
N ILE A 128 11.41 -29.27 -9.31
CA ILE A 128 12.31 -30.23 -9.98
C ILE A 128 11.45 -31.14 -10.85
#